data_AF-A0A9D4Q4U9-F1
#
_entry.id   AF-A0A9D4Q4U9-F1
#
_cell.length_a   1.000
_cell.length_b   1.000
_cell.length_c   1.000
_cell.angle_alpha   90.00
_cell.angle_beta   90.00
_cell.angle_gamma   90.00
#
_symmetry.space_group_name_H-M   'P 1'
#
loop_
_entity.id
_entity.type
_entity.pdbx_description
1 polymer ?
#
loop_
_entity_poly.entity_id
_entity_poly.type
_entity_poly.pdbx_seq_one_letter_code
_entity_poly.pdbx_strand_id
1 'polypeptide(L)'
;MAQATENPSRAYSTTTTEDLLLSEDRRALSALKKTELADELKLRRIPHTGRKDELVTRLIEDNERQRISGTQEPPTTQRATSDEELASIRSLSAANAKLHAEIEALKSQLQLLSTPNEQREQRVSQRHDNRHEDAETRTMGKLVQAGPS
;
A
#
# COMPACT_ATOMS: atom_id res chain seq x y z
N MET A 1 -6.31 -39.78 -55.79
CA MET A 1 -7.27 -39.37 -54.74
C MET A 1 -6.51 -38.51 -53.75
N ALA A 2 -6.86 -37.23 -53.65
CA ALA A 2 -6.27 -36.27 -52.74
C ALA A 2 -6.98 -36.37 -51.38
N GLN A 3 -6.22 -36.47 -50.30
CA GLN A 3 -6.70 -36.14 -48.96
C GLN A 3 -5.70 -35.16 -48.37
N ALA A 4 -6.00 -33.87 -48.56
CA ALA A 4 -5.42 -32.79 -47.78
C ALA A 4 -6.09 -32.87 -46.40
N THR A 5 -5.33 -33.30 -45.40
CA THR A 5 -5.73 -33.18 -44.00
C THR A 5 -5.78 -31.70 -43.64
N GLU A 6 -7.00 -31.25 -43.30
CA GLU A 6 -7.32 -29.90 -42.86
C GLU A 6 -6.39 -29.46 -41.73
N ASN A 7 -5.64 -28.40 -41.99
CA ASN A 7 -4.92 -27.66 -40.98
C ASN A 7 -5.96 -26.82 -40.22
N PRO A 8 -6.25 -27.08 -38.93
CA PRO A 8 -7.23 -26.30 -38.20
C PRO A 8 -6.67 -24.89 -37.99
N SER A 9 -7.10 -24.01 -38.89
CA SER A 9 -7.24 -22.59 -38.68
C SER A 9 -7.98 -22.35 -37.37
N ARG A 10 -7.24 -22.24 -36.27
CA ARG A 10 -7.69 -21.49 -35.11
C ARG A 10 -6.66 -20.40 -34.90
N ALA A 11 -6.93 -19.27 -35.53
CA ALA A 11 -6.33 -18.00 -35.20
C ALA A 11 -6.46 -17.82 -33.68
N TYR A 12 -5.41 -18.17 -32.94
CA TYR A 12 -5.15 -17.53 -31.67
C TYR A 12 -4.87 -16.09 -32.05
N SER A 13 -5.91 -15.25 -32.02
CA SER A 13 -5.72 -13.82 -31.98
C SER A 13 -4.93 -13.58 -30.71
N THR A 14 -3.61 -13.44 -30.83
CA THR A 14 -2.80 -12.82 -29.80
C THR A 14 -3.18 -11.35 -29.82
N THR A 15 -4.37 -11.01 -29.31
CA THR A 15 -4.67 -9.63 -28.93
C THR A 15 -3.64 -9.31 -27.86
N THR A 16 -2.63 -8.57 -28.29
CA THR A 16 -1.53 -8.15 -27.42
C THR A 16 -2.16 -7.29 -26.33
N THR A 17 -1.66 -7.38 -25.10
CA THR A 17 -2.20 -6.59 -23.97
C THR A 17 -2.28 -5.09 -24.31
N GLU A 18 -1.37 -4.61 -25.17
CA GLU A 18 -1.38 -3.27 -25.76
C GLU A 18 -2.65 -2.98 -26.58
N ASP A 19 -3.11 -3.90 -27.44
CA ASP A 19 -4.35 -3.74 -28.23
C ASP A 19 -5.59 -3.62 -27.34
N LEU A 20 -5.64 -4.38 -26.25
CA LEU A 20 -6.73 -4.32 -25.28
C LEU A 20 -6.74 -2.98 -24.55
N LEU A 21 -5.58 -2.51 -24.08
CA LEU A 21 -5.45 -1.21 -23.41
C LEU A 21 -5.84 -0.05 -24.31
N LEU A 22 -5.47 -0.09 -25.60
CA LEU A 22 -5.86 0.91 -26.58
C LEU A 22 -7.37 0.94 -26.81
N SER A 23 -8.01 -0.24 -26.80
CA SER A 23 -9.46 -0.34 -26.94
C SER A 23 -10.21 0.22 -25.72
N GLU A 24 -9.69 0.04 -24.51
CA GLU A 24 -10.25 0.57 -23.27
C GLU A 24 -10.06 2.08 -23.16
N ASP A 25 -8.86 2.59 -23.45
CA ASP A 25 -8.54 4.02 -23.47
C ASP A 25 -9.46 4.75 -24.47
N ARG A 26 -9.64 4.17 -25.67
CA ARG A 26 -10.53 4.73 -26.68
C ARG A 26 -11.97 4.78 -26.22
N ARG A 27 -12.45 3.75 -25.52
CA ARG A 27 -13.81 3.70 -24.98
C ARG A 27 -14.01 4.75 -23.89
N ALA A 28 -13.06 4.89 -22.98
CA ALA A 28 -13.09 5.86 -21.89
C ALA A 28 -13.07 7.31 -22.44
N LEU A 29 -12.15 7.62 -23.36
CA LEU A 29 -12.02 8.94 -23.96
C LEU A 29 -13.23 9.29 -24.86
N SER A 30 -13.81 8.31 -25.55
CA SER A 30 -15.01 8.54 -26.37
C SER A 30 -16.26 8.87 -25.55
N ALA A 31 -16.29 8.48 -24.26
CA ALA A 31 -17.38 8.82 -23.35
C ALA A 31 -17.34 10.29 -22.87
N LEU A 32 -16.17 10.93 -22.92
CA LEU A 32 -15.99 12.32 -22.49
C LEU A 32 -16.59 13.33 -23.47
N LYS A 33 -16.89 14.54 -22.98
CA LYS A 33 -17.33 15.65 -23.82
C LYS A 33 -16.16 16.21 -24.62
N LYS A 34 -16.45 16.82 -25.77
CA LYS A 34 -15.44 17.46 -26.61
C LYS A 34 -14.64 18.53 -25.86
N THR A 35 -15.29 19.29 -24.99
CA THR A 35 -14.64 20.33 -24.16
C THR A 35 -13.64 19.72 -23.19
N GLU A 36 -14.01 18.64 -22.50
CA GLU A 36 -13.15 17.92 -21.56
C GLU A 36 -11.91 17.35 -22.27
N LEU A 37 -12.09 16.77 -23.46
CA LEU A 37 -10.97 16.29 -24.29
C LEU A 37 -10.05 17.42 -24.74
N ALA A 38 -10.61 18.58 -25.09
CA ALA A 38 -9.83 19.75 -25.51
C ALA A 38 -9.06 20.36 -24.32
N ASP A 39 -9.66 20.40 -23.14
CA ASP A 39 -9.01 20.88 -21.91
C ASP A 39 -7.84 19.97 -21.51
N GLU A 40 -8.01 18.65 -21.60
CA GLU A 40 -6.94 17.67 -21.35
C GLU A 40 -5.77 17.84 -22.33
N LEU A 41 -6.05 17.98 -23.63
CA LEU A 41 -5.03 18.24 -24.64
C LEU A 41 -4.31 19.58 -24.40
N LYS A 42 -5.05 20.61 -23.96
CA LYS A 42 -4.48 21.91 -23.63
C LYS A 42 -3.53 21.83 -22.42
N LEU A 43 -3.90 21.06 -21.39
CA LEU A 43 -3.07 20.82 -20.22
C LEU A 43 -1.72 20.17 -20.60
N ARG A 44 -1.78 19.21 -21.53
CA ARG A 44 -0.60 18.50 -22.07
C ARG A 44 0.16 19.28 -23.14
N ARG A 45 -0.28 20.49 -23.48
CA ARG A 45 0.29 21.36 -24.55
C ARG A 45 0.28 20.71 -25.93
N ILE A 46 -0.74 19.90 -26.21
CA ILE A 46 -0.97 19.22 -27.48
C ILE A 46 -2.05 19.99 -28.28
N PRO A 47 -2.06 19.93 -29.62
CA PRO A 47 -3.13 20.52 -30.41
C PRO A 47 -4.52 20.09 -29.94
N HIS A 48 -5.33 21.05 -29.49
CA HIS A 48 -6.62 20.85 -28.82
C HIS A 48 -7.84 21.28 -29.67
N THR A 49 -7.61 21.64 -30.94
CA THR A 49 -8.65 22.04 -31.89
C THR A 49 -8.97 20.90 -32.86
N GLY A 50 -10.22 20.78 -33.30
CA GLY A 50 -10.63 19.77 -34.29
C GLY A 50 -11.95 19.09 -33.96
N ARG A 51 -12.19 17.92 -34.57
CA ARG A 51 -13.34 17.05 -34.29
C ARG A 51 -13.10 16.22 -33.04
N LYS A 52 -14.16 15.80 -32.36
CA LYS A 52 -14.06 15.00 -31.11
C LYS A 52 -13.19 13.76 -31.31
N ASP A 53 -13.41 13.02 -32.39
CA ASP A 53 -12.64 11.80 -32.68
C ASP A 53 -11.15 12.08 -32.93
N GLU A 54 -10.81 13.23 -33.51
CA GLU A 54 -9.41 13.66 -33.68
C GLU A 54 -8.76 13.97 -32.33
N LEU A 55 -9.51 14.56 -31.39
CA LEU A 55 -9.03 14.81 -30.03
C LEU A 55 -8.79 13.50 -29.28
N VAL A 56 -9.70 12.53 -29.41
CA VAL A 56 -9.55 11.19 -28.83
C VAL A 56 -8.31 10.49 -29.39
N THR A 57 -8.14 10.46 -30.71
CA THR A 57 -6.97 9.84 -31.34
C THR A 57 -5.66 10.47 -30.86
N ARG A 58 -5.58 11.81 -30.78
CA ARG A 58 -4.38 12.49 -30.28
C ARG A 58 -4.04 12.15 -28.82
N LEU A 59 -5.06 12.01 -27.97
CA LEU A 59 -4.84 11.60 -26.57
C LEU A 59 -4.37 10.15 -26.47
N ILE A 60 -4.86 9.26 -27.34
CA ILE A 60 -4.39 7.87 -27.40
C ILE A 60 -2.93 7.82 -27.87
N GLU A 61 -2.61 8.51 -28.98
CA GLU A 61 -1.24 8.57 -29.50
C GLU A 61 -0.27 9.18 -28.48
N ASP A 62 -0.71 10.19 -27.73
CA ASP A 62 0.10 10.78 -26.66
C ASP A 62 0.30 9.81 -25.49
N ASN A 63 -0.76 9.11 -25.06
CA ASN A 63 -0.67 8.08 -24.02
C ASN A 63 0.29 6.94 -24.43
N GLU A 64 0.22 6.50 -25.70
CA GLU A 64 1.17 5.52 -26.25
C GLU A 64 2.60 6.04 -26.19
N ARG A 65 2.84 7.28 -26.63
CA ARG A 65 4.17 7.91 -26.58
C ARG A 65 4.70 7.97 -25.15
N GLN A 66 3.87 8.32 -24.18
CA GLN A 66 4.27 8.36 -22.76
C GLN A 66 4.58 6.97 -22.20
N ARG A 67 3.81 5.95 -22.58
CA ARG A 67 4.06 4.54 -22.22
C ARG A 67 5.43 4.07 -22.75
N ILE A 68 5.72 4.34 -24.02
CA ILE A 68 6.97 3.95 -24.68
C ILE A 68 8.17 4.74 -24.12
N SER A 69 7.96 6.01 -23.78
CA SER A 69 8.97 6.90 -23.20
C SER A 69 9.35 6.54 -21.74
N GLY A 70 8.67 5.58 -21.12
CA GLY A 70 8.88 5.22 -19.70
C GLY A 70 8.58 6.36 -18.73
N THR A 71 7.95 7.44 -19.21
CA THR A 71 7.66 8.66 -18.45
C THR A 71 6.16 8.65 -18.15
N GLN A 72 5.75 7.76 -17.25
CA GLN A 72 4.46 7.92 -16.59
C GLN A 72 4.58 9.10 -15.63
N GLU A 73 4.31 10.33 -16.09
CA GLU A 73 3.80 11.33 -15.17
C GLU A 73 2.29 11.09 -15.02
N PRO A 74 1.79 10.83 -13.80
CA PRO A 74 0.37 10.60 -13.60
C PRO A 74 -0.42 11.89 -13.87
N PRO A 75 -1.64 11.78 -14.44
CA PRO A 75 -2.53 12.93 -14.58
C PRO A 75 -2.72 13.59 -13.21
N THR A 76 -2.62 14.91 -13.14
CA THR A 76 -2.55 15.70 -11.89
C THR A 76 -3.72 15.49 -10.93
N THR A 77 -4.82 14.88 -11.37
CA THR A 77 -5.95 14.47 -10.55
C THR A 77 -5.63 13.24 -9.67
N GLN A 78 -4.68 12.39 -10.07
CA GLN A 78 -4.23 11.23 -9.28
C GLN A 78 -3.33 11.61 -8.10
N ARG A 79 -2.71 12.79 -8.07
CA ARG A 79 -1.91 13.22 -6.91
C ARG A 79 -2.78 13.46 -5.68
N ALA A 80 -3.96 14.07 -5.85
CA ALA A 80 -4.88 14.31 -4.75
C ALA A 80 -5.45 12.99 -4.19
N THR A 81 -5.78 12.03 -5.06
CA THR A 81 -6.22 10.69 -4.61
C THR A 81 -5.06 9.90 -4.00
N SER A 82 -3.84 10.04 -4.53
CA SER A 82 -2.65 9.36 -4.00
C SER A 82 -2.28 9.86 -2.60
N ASP A 83 -2.38 11.16 -2.31
CA ASP A 83 -2.10 11.68 -0.96
C ASP A 83 -3.14 11.19 0.06
N GLU A 84 -4.41 11.11 -0.32
CA GLU A 84 -5.49 10.59 0.52
C GLU A 84 -5.40 9.06 0.71
N GLU A 85 -5.00 8.32 -0.33
CA GLU A 85 -4.69 6.90 -0.27
C GLU A 85 -3.46 6.64 0.62
N LEU A 86 -2.40 7.44 0.50
CA LEU A 86 -1.21 7.35 1.34
C LEU A 86 -1.53 7.66 2.81
N ALA A 87 -2.40 8.64 3.08
CA ALA A 87 -2.90 8.92 4.43
C ALA A 87 -3.70 7.74 4.99
N SER A 88 -4.56 7.13 4.16
CA SER A 88 -5.32 5.94 4.52
C SER A 88 -4.42 4.72 4.81
N ILE A 89 -3.39 4.50 3.98
CA ILE A 89 -2.38 3.44 4.18
C ILE A 89 -1.62 3.64 5.51
N ARG A 90 -1.20 4.88 5.82
CA ARG A 90 -0.52 5.18 7.09
C ARG A 90 -1.44 4.93 8.29
N SER A 91 -2.70 5.35 8.20
CA SER A 91 -3.71 5.13 9.25
C SER A 91 -3.97 3.64 9.48
N LEU A 92 -4.17 2.87 8.40
CA LEU A 92 -4.35 1.41 8.47
C LEU A 92 -3.11 0.70 9.04
N SER A 93 -1.91 1.12 8.65
CA SER A 93 -0.66 0.58 9.18
C SER A 93 -0.52 0.83 10.68
N ALA A 94 -0.86 2.04 11.16
CA ALA A 94 -0.86 2.35 12.58
C ALA A 94 -1.91 1.55 13.36
N ALA A 95 -3.11 1.37 12.81
CA ALA A 95 -4.15 0.52 13.41
C ALA A 95 -3.70 -0.95 13.52
N ASN A 96 -3.06 -1.49 12.47
CA ASN A 96 -2.51 -2.83 12.50
C ASN A 96 -1.41 -2.98 13.56
N ALA A 97 -0.50 -2.01 13.68
CA ALA A 97 0.52 -2.03 14.72
C ALA A 97 -0.10 -2.06 16.13
N LYS A 98 -1.17 -1.30 16.36
CA LYS A 98 -1.91 -1.30 17.62
C LYS A 98 -2.57 -2.65 17.90
N LEU A 99 -3.23 -3.24 16.90
CA LEU A 99 -3.85 -4.56 17.03
C LEU A 99 -2.80 -5.66 17.30
N HIS A 100 -1.63 -5.60 16.64
CA HIS A 100 -0.53 -6.52 16.94
C HIS A 100 -0.04 -6.40 18.38
N ALA A 101 0.13 -5.18 18.90
CA ALA A 101 0.51 -4.97 20.29
C ALA A 101 -0.55 -5.51 21.27
N GLU A 102 -1.84 -5.34 20.95
CA GLU A 102 -2.94 -5.86 21.76
C GLU A 102 -2.99 -7.40 21.75
N ILE A 103 -2.79 -8.02 20.59
CA ILE A 103 -2.69 -9.49 20.47
C ILE A 103 -1.53 -10.02 21.31
N GLU A 104 -0.35 -9.39 21.27
CA GLU A 104 0.79 -9.81 22.09
C GLU A 104 0.54 -9.60 23.59
N ALA A 105 -0.14 -8.52 23.97
CA ALA A 105 -0.55 -8.29 25.35
C ALA A 105 -1.55 -9.37 25.84
N LEU A 106 -2.55 -9.71 25.02
CA LEU A 106 -3.54 -10.74 25.33
C LEU A 106 -2.91 -12.13 25.40
N LYS A 107 -1.97 -12.47 24.49
CA LYS A 107 -1.19 -13.71 24.57
C LYS A 107 -0.39 -13.80 25.86
N SER A 108 0.26 -12.70 26.26
CA SER A 108 1.01 -12.63 27.51
C SER A 108 0.09 -12.82 28.74
N GLN A 109 -1.11 -12.24 28.71
CA GLN A 109 -2.12 -12.43 29.77
C GLN A 109 -2.63 -13.87 29.82
N LEU A 110 -2.94 -14.48 28.67
CA LEU A 110 -3.35 -15.88 28.59
C LEU A 110 -2.25 -16.82 29.08
N GLN A 111 -0.98 -16.54 28.77
CA GLN A 111 0.15 -17.31 29.28
C GLN A 111 0.22 -17.25 30.81
N LEU A 112 0.00 -16.08 31.42
CA LEU A 112 -0.04 -15.91 32.88
C LEU A 112 -1.22 -16.63 33.55
N LEU A 113 -2.35 -16.77 32.84
CA LEU A 113 -3.53 -17.48 33.34
C LEU A 113 -3.45 -18.99 33.08
N SER A 114 -2.69 -19.42 32.07
CA SER A 114 -2.46 -20.82 31.72
C SER A 114 -1.31 -21.46 32.52
N THR A 115 -0.47 -20.68 33.20
CA THR A 115 0.51 -21.23 34.14
C THR A 115 -0.19 -21.75 35.40
N PRO A 116 0.10 -22.98 35.86
CA PRO A 116 -0.43 -23.52 37.11
C PRO A 116 -0.14 -22.59 38.28
N ASN A 117 -1.10 -22.49 39.21
CA ASN A 117 -1.12 -21.49 40.29
C ASN A 117 0.19 -21.43 41.12
N GLU A 118 0.86 -22.58 41.28
CA GLU A 118 2.14 -22.72 42.00
C GLU A 118 3.30 -21.96 41.34
N GLN A 119 3.35 -21.89 40.00
CA GLN A 119 4.39 -21.12 39.29
C GLN A 119 4.09 -19.62 39.30
N ARG A 120 2.81 -19.24 39.39
CA ARG A 120 2.37 -17.84 39.47
C ARG A 120 2.72 -17.23 40.82
N GLU A 121 2.54 -17.97 41.92
CA GLU A 121 2.96 -17.55 43.26
C GLU A 121 4.49 -17.45 43.36
N GLN A 122 5.25 -18.41 42.81
CA GLN A 122 6.72 -18.33 42.80
C GLN A 122 7.27 -17.11 42.04
N ARG A 123 6.66 -16.73 40.90
CA ARG A 123 7.08 -15.53 40.14
C ARG A 123 6.66 -14.22 40.81
N VAL A 124 5.55 -14.20 41.55
CA VAL A 124 5.15 -13.04 42.35
C VAL A 124 6.05 -12.89 43.58
N SER A 125 6.38 -13.99 44.28
CA SER A 125 7.37 -13.99 45.36
C SER A 125 8.74 -13.52 44.87
N GLN A 126 9.27 -14.07 43.76
CA GLN A 126 10.56 -13.61 43.20
C GLN A 126 10.56 -12.13 42.81
N ARG A 127 9.43 -11.58 42.34
CA ARG A 127 9.32 -10.15 42.04
C ARG A 127 9.28 -9.28 43.30
N HIS A 128 8.77 -9.81 44.41
CA HIS A 128 8.82 -9.13 45.70
C HIS A 128 10.22 -9.20 46.32
N ASP A 129 10.89 -10.35 46.23
CA ASP A 129 12.25 -10.54 46.73
C ASP A 129 13.23 -9.63 45.98
N ASN A 130 13.17 -9.59 44.65
CA ASN A 130 14.03 -8.70 43.85
C ASN A 130 13.78 -7.20 44.12
N ARG A 131 12.52 -6.81 44.40
CA ARG A 131 12.23 -5.43 44.82
C ARG A 131 12.73 -5.11 46.22
N HIS A 132 12.76 -6.10 47.11
CA HIS A 132 13.31 -5.95 48.45
C HIS A 132 14.84 -5.84 48.41
N GLU A 133 15.52 -6.66 47.60
CA GLU A 133 16.96 -6.56 47.37
C GLU A 133 17.35 -5.23 46.69
N ASP A 134 16.58 -4.77 45.70
CA ASP A 134 16.78 -3.46 45.07
C ASP A 134 16.55 -2.30 46.04
N ALA A 135 15.65 -2.45 47.01
CA ALA A 135 15.40 -1.44 48.04
C ALA A 135 16.53 -1.43 49.08
N GLU A 136 17.00 -2.60 49.51
CA GLU A 136 18.08 -2.77 50.50
C GLU A 136 19.44 -2.34 49.96
N THR A 137 19.76 -2.65 48.70
CA THR A 137 20.96 -2.14 48.03
C THR A 137 20.94 -0.61 47.92
N ARG A 138 19.76 0.00 47.73
CA ARG A 138 19.60 1.46 47.68
C ARG A 138 19.72 2.13 49.04
N THR A 139 19.19 1.53 50.11
CA THR A 139 19.34 2.06 51.47
C THR A 139 20.75 1.87 52.01
N MET A 140 21.39 0.73 51.75
CA MET A 140 22.80 0.50 52.13
C MET A 140 23.76 1.38 51.32
N GLY A 141 23.51 1.58 50.01
CA GLY A 141 24.29 2.51 49.18
C GLY A 141 24.19 3.98 49.63
N LYS A 142 23.05 4.39 50.20
CA LYS A 142 22.89 5.72 50.81
C LYS A 142 23.56 5.85 52.18
N LEU A 143 23.65 4.76 52.95
CA LEU A 143 24.29 4.78 54.28
C LEU A 143 25.83 4.80 54.18
N VAL A 144 26.42 4.17 53.16
CA VAL A 144 27.88 4.18 52.94
C VAL A 144 28.39 5.55 52.43
N GLN A 145 27.55 6.36 51.79
CA GLN A 145 27.89 7.75 51.41
C GLN A 145 27.77 8.76 52.57
N ALA A 146 27.21 8.35 53.71
CA ALA A 146 27.15 9.14 54.94
C ALA A 146 28.07 8.53 56.02
N GLY A 147 29.36 8.35 55.69
CA GLY A 147 30.43 8.08 56.66
C GLY A 147 31.02 9.40 57.20
N PRO A 148 31.53 9.41 58.45
CA PRO A 148 31.62 10.61 59.28
C PRO A 148 32.67 11.61 58.77
N SER A 149 32.35 12.90 58.87
CA SER A 149 33.34 13.99 58.82
C SER A 149 34.18 14.01 60.10
#